data_AF-A0AAE4T426-F1
#
_entry.id   AF-A0AAE4T426-F1
#
_cell.length_a   1.000
_cell.length_b   1.000
_cell.length_c   1.000
_cell.angle_alpha   90.00
_cell.angle_beta   90.00
_cell.angle_gamma   90.00
#
_symmetry.space_group_name_H-M   'P 1'
#
loop_
_entity.id
_entity.type
_entity.pdbx_description
1 polymer ?
#
loop_
_entity_poly.entity_id
_entity_poly.type
_entity_poly.pdbx_seq_one_letter_code
_entity_poly.pdbx_strand_id
1 'polypeptide(L)'
;MEPEMGKLLDVLGNETRRRILFLLTRRPYFVSELSQELGVGQKAVLEHLRILESAGLIEERVEKIPRGRPRKYYMIKRGFRLEVLLTPYTFGTEIYEPTKPGTREVYSMTKALIKAHKPVEEKIEELVDFLGEIEARLNELLEARRELEEVRLLVETYIENLLRRVAQEDEKLVEEIIHEVEPKLPKRILERINDF
;
A
#
# COMPACT_ATOMS: atom_id res chain seq x y z
N MET A 1 -17.01 -5.94 -3.30
CA MET A 1 -15.81 -5.57 -2.50
C MET A 1 -15.01 -6.83 -2.20
N GLU A 2 -13.72 -6.87 -2.57
CA GLU A 2 -12.86 -8.03 -2.30
C GLU A 2 -12.83 -8.36 -0.79
N PRO A 3 -13.20 -9.57 -0.35
CA PRO A 3 -13.31 -9.93 1.07
C PRO A 3 -11.96 -9.90 1.84
N GLU A 4 -10.83 -9.77 1.15
CA GLU A 4 -9.51 -9.56 1.75
C GLU A 4 -9.29 -8.09 2.18
N MET A 5 -9.89 -7.14 1.46
CA MET A 5 -9.85 -5.69 1.71
C MET A 5 -10.37 -5.31 3.10
N GLY A 6 -11.59 -5.76 3.41
CA GLY A 6 -12.26 -5.45 4.67
C GLY A 6 -11.49 -6.02 5.87
N LYS A 7 -11.00 -7.25 5.75
CA LYS A 7 -10.22 -7.91 6.80
C LYS A 7 -8.94 -7.15 7.16
N LEU A 8 -8.23 -6.61 6.18
CA LEU A 8 -7.01 -5.84 6.44
C LEU A 8 -7.30 -4.53 7.16
N LEU A 9 -8.32 -3.81 6.70
CA LEU A 9 -8.73 -2.55 7.31
C LEU A 9 -9.31 -2.75 8.71
N ASP A 10 -10.00 -3.86 8.97
CA ASP A 10 -10.45 -4.26 10.31
C ASP A 10 -9.26 -4.51 11.25
N VAL A 11 -8.21 -5.15 10.73
CA VAL A 11 -6.95 -5.31 11.47
C VAL A 11 -6.33 -3.94 11.75
N LEU A 12 -6.26 -3.03 10.79
CA LEU A 12 -5.72 -1.69 10.99
C LEU A 12 -6.64 -0.76 11.79
N GLY A 13 -7.91 -1.10 11.98
CA GLY A 13 -8.90 -0.32 12.72
C GLY A 13 -8.59 -0.20 14.22
N ASN A 14 -7.82 -1.12 14.79
CA ASN A 14 -7.44 -1.08 16.21
C ASN A 14 -6.19 -0.23 16.45
N GLU A 15 -6.28 0.71 17.38
CA GLU A 15 -5.20 1.63 17.74
C GLU A 15 -3.94 0.93 18.23
N THR A 16 -4.08 -0.09 19.09
CA THR A 16 -2.92 -0.82 19.64
C THR A 16 -2.19 -1.54 18.52
N ARG A 17 -2.90 -2.14 17.57
CA ARG A 17 -2.29 -2.76 16.37
C ARG A 17 -1.55 -1.74 15.50
N ARG A 18 -2.12 -0.55 15.28
CA ARG A 18 -1.41 0.53 14.57
C ARG A 18 -0.15 0.99 15.31
N ARG A 19 -0.21 1.12 16.63
CA ARG A 19 0.96 1.48 17.46
C ARG A 19 2.04 0.39 17.42
N ILE A 20 1.66 -0.89 17.45
CA ILE A 20 2.61 -2.00 17.25
C ILE A 20 3.30 -1.86 15.90
N LEU A 21 2.54 -1.73 14.81
CA LEU A 21 3.10 -1.58 13.46
C LEU A 21 4.07 -0.39 13.38
N PHE A 22 3.70 0.76 13.97
CA PHE A 22 4.56 1.94 14.05
C PHE A 22 5.86 1.70 14.84
N LEU A 23 5.84 0.92 15.92
CA LEU A 23 7.07 0.54 16.61
C LEU A 23 7.93 -0.38 15.74
N LEU A 24 7.32 -1.36 15.08
CA LEU A 24 8.01 -2.33 14.24
C LEU A 24 8.67 -1.72 12.99
N THR A 25 8.27 -0.51 12.54
CA THR A 25 8.98 0.19 11.46
C THR A 25 10.36 0.70 11.87
N ARG A 26 10.61 0.87 13.18
CA ARG A 26 11.89 1.40 13.70
C ARG A 26 12.95 0.31 13.84
N ARG A 27 12.55 -0.86 14.34
CA ARG A 27 13.40 -2.05 14.55
C ARG A 27 12.53 -3.26 14.91
N PRO A 28 13.06 -4.48 14.91
CA PRO A 28 12.39 -5.63 15.52
C PRO A 28 12.20 -5.46 17.03
N TYR A 29 11.07 -5.93 17.56
CA TYR A 29 10.76 -5.92 19.00
C TYR A 29 10.36 -7.31 19.51
N PHE A 30 10.61 -7.58 20.79
CA PHE A 30 10.01 -8.71 21.49
C PHE A 30 8.82 -8.27 22.38
N VAL A 31 7.97 -9.23 22.75
CA VAL A 31 6.67 -8.98 23.40
C VAL A 31 6.76 -8.07 24.63
N SER A 32 7.75 -8.26 25.51
CA SER A 32 7.84 -7.46 26.73
C SER A 32 8.28 -6.01 26.47
N GLU A 33 9.05 -5.75 25.41
CA GLU A 33 9.36 -4.37 25.01
C GLU A 33 8.10 -3.67 24.51
N LEU A 34 7.35 -4.32 23.61
CA LEU A 34 6.08 -3.80 23.11
C LEU A 34 5.09 -3.56 24.25
N SER A 35 5.03 -4.47 25.22
CA SER A 35 4.19 -4.32 26.41
C SER A 35 4.55 -3.07 27.22
N GLN A 36 5.85 -2.82 27.41
CA GLN A 36 6.35 -1.64 28.13
C GLN A 36 6.08 -0.34 27.37
N GLU A 37 6.41 -0.30 26.08
CA GLU A 37 6.21 0.88 25.21
C GLU A 37 4.74 1.25 25.03
N LEU A 38 3.85 0.25 25.00
CA LEU A 38 2.42 0.46 24.76
C LEU A 38 1.63 0.68 26.05
N GLY A 39 2.17 0.28 27.20
CA GLY A 39 1.43 0.23 28.47
C GLY A 39 0.33 -0.85 28.47
N VAL A 40 0.49 -1.89 27.65
CA VAL A 40 -0.50 -2.95 27.44
C VAL A 40 0.06 -4.27 27.96
N GLY A 41 -0.75 -5.08 28.62
CA GLY A 41 -0.31 -6.37 29.17
C GLY A 41 0.21 -7.34 28.09
N GLN A 42 1.25 -8.12 28.40
CA GLN A 42 1.92 -9.02 27.46
C GLN A 42 0.97 -10.02 26.76
N LYS A 43 -0.07 -10.50 27.46
CA LYS A 43 -1.08 -11.39 26.88
C LYS A 43 -1.87 -10.70 25.75
N ALA A 44 -2.26 -9.43 25.95
CA ALA A 44 -2.97 -8.66 24.94
C ALA A 44 -2.05 -8.30 23.76
N VAL A 45 -0.78 -7.97 24.04
CA VAL A 45 0.23 -7.77 22.98
C VAL A 45 0.41 -9.02 22.12
N LEU A 46 0.55 -10.20 22.74
CA LEU A 46 0.63 -11.48 22.03
C LEU A 46 -0.57 -11.71 21.11
N GLU A 47 -1.77 -11.39 21.58
CA GLU A 47 -2.99 -11.53 20.77
C GLU A 47 -2.99 -10.58 19.57
N HIS A 48 -2.61 -9.32 19.77
CA HIS A 48 -2.46 -8.38 18.67
C HIS A 48 -1.42 -8.83 17.64
N LEU A 49 -0.28 -9.35 18.09
CA LEU A 49 0.76 -9.87 17.21
C LEU A 49 0.27 -11.06 16.39
N ARG A 50 -0.50 -11.99 16.99
CA ARG A 50 -1.11 -13.11 16.24
C ARG A 50 -2.06 -12.65 15.15
N ILE A 51 -2.88 -11.65 15.43
CA ILE A 51 -3.81 -11.07 14.45
C ILE A 51 -3.03 -10.42 13.30
N LEU A 52 -2.00 -9.63 13.62
CA LEU A 52 -1.13 -8.97 12.63
C LEU A 52 -0.37 -9.98 11.76
N GLU A 53 0.12 -11.07 12.37
CA GLU A 53 0.84 -12.15 11.69
C GLU A 53 -0.10 -12.95 10.77
N SER A 54 -1.31 -13.25 11.24
CA SER A 54 -2.34 -13.93 10.44
C SER A 54 -2.81 -13.08 9.25
N ALA A 55 -2.74 -11.75 9.38
CA ALA A 55 -3.00 -10.81 8.29
C ALA A 55 -1.81 -10.63 7.32
N GLY A 56 -0.68 -11.31 7.57
CA GLY A 56 0.52 -11.22 6.73
C GLY A 56 1.30 -9.91 6.85
N LEU A 57 1.00 -9.07 7.84
CA LEU A 57 1.63 -7.76 8.03
C LEU A 57 3.02 -7.86 8.70
N ILE A 58 3.21 -8.88 9.53
CA ILE A 58 4.42 -9.08 10.31
C ILE A 58 4.90 -10.53 10.20
N GLU A 59 6.16 -10.74 10.51
CA GLU A 59 6.79 -12.06 10.60
C GLU A 59 7.57 -12.20 11.92
N GLU A 60 7.71 -13.45 12.38
CA GLU A 60 8.52 -13.79 13.54
C GLU A 60 9.95 -14.23 13.15
N ARG A 61 10.91 -13.88 14.00
CA ARG A 61 12.27 -14.43 13.98
C ARG A 61 12.68 -14.91 15.37
N VAL A 62 13.06 -16.18 15.46
CA VAL A 62 13.61 -16.74 16.70
C VAL A 62 15.13 -16.59 16.71
N GLU A 63 15.64 -15.87 17.70
CA GLU A 63 17.07 -15.69 17.90
C GLU A 63 17.56 -16.53 19.08
N LYS A 64 18.59 -17.34 18.82
CA LYS A 64 19.31 -18.10 19.85
C LYS A 64 20.27 -17.17 20.57
N ILE A 65 20.17 -17.14 21.90
CA ILE A 65 21.06 -16.34 22.75
C ILE A 65 22.08 -17.29 23.38
N PRO A 66 23.40 -16.96 23.35
CA PRO A 66 24.45 -17.86 23.85
C PRO A 66 24.26 -18.36 25.29
N ARG A 67 23.61 -17.56 26.14
CA ARG A 67 23.29 -17.89 27.54
C ARG A 67 21.88 -17.41 27.91
N GLY A 68 20.86 -18.06 27.37
CA GLY A 68 19.47 -17.77 27.74
C GLY A 68 18.45 -18.53 26.91
N ARG A 69 17.16 -18.37 27.28
CA ARG A 69 16.06 -18.88 26.45
C ARG A 69 16.02 -18.15 25.11
N PRO A 70 15.74 -18.84 23.99
CA PRO A 70 15.53 -18.21 22.70
C PRO A 70 14.51 -17.07 22.81
N ARG A 71 14.76 -15.96 22.11
CA ARG A 71 13.84 -14.82 22.06
C ARG A 71 13.17 -14.75 20.70
N LYS A 72 11.86 -14.51 20.73
CA LYS A 72 11.04 -14.30 19.55
C LYS A 72 10.90 -12.81 19.30
N TYR A 73 11.42 -12.36 18.16
CA TYR A 73 11.31 -11.01 17.66
C TYR A 73 10.25 -10.95 16.57
N TYR A 74 9.55 -9.82 16.49
CA TYR A 74 8.58 -9.53 15.47
C TYR A 74 9.07 -8.36 14.62
N MET A 75 8.79 -8.38 13.32
CA MET A 75 9.13 -7.31 12.38
C MET A 75 8.08 -7.21 11.27
N ILE A 76 8.00 -6.06 10.60
CA ILE A 76 7.18 -5.93 9.39
C ILE A 76 7.68 -6.94 8.35
N LYS A 77 6.76 -7.67 7.73
CA LYS A 77 7.10 -8.64 6.69
C LYS A 77 7.89 -7.95 5.58
N ARG A 78 9.03 -8.52 5.19
CA ARG A 78 9.89 -7.92 4.16
C ARG A 78 9.14 -7.80 2.84
N GLY A 79 9.34 -6.67 2.17
CA GLY A 79 8.67 -6.41 0.91
C GLY A 79 7.15 -6.30 1.09
N PHE A 80 6.64 -5.87 2.23
CA PHE A 80 5.23 -5.53 2.37
C PHE A 80 5.02 -4.04 2.04
N ARG A 81 4.19 -3.73 1.04
CA ARG A 81 3.70 -2.37 0.78
C ARG A 81 2.18 -2.38 0.72
N LEU A 82 1.57 -1.50 1.51
CA LEU A 82 0.13 -1.25 1.53
C LEU A 82 -0.10 0.22 1.18
N GLU A 83 -0.88 0.44 0.13
CA GLU A 83 -1.40 1.75 -0.21
C GLU A 83 -2.91 1.74 -0.05
N VAL A 84 -3.46 2.71 0.68
CA VAL A 84 -4.90 2.90 0.82
C VAL A 84 -5.26 4.17 0.07
N LEU A 85 -6.04 4.04 -0.99
CA LEU A 85 -6.54 5.16 -1.79
C LEU A 85 -8.02 5.37 -1.47
N LEU A 86 -8.32 6.57 -0.97
CA LEU A 86 -9.69 7.02 -0.73
C LEU A 86 -9.90 8.37 -1.42
N THR A 87 -10.79 8.38 -2.39
CA THR A 87 -11.31 9.57 -3.08
C THR A 87 -12.85 9.45 -3.14
N PRO A 88 -13.60 10.52 -3.48
CA PRO A 88 -15.06 10.44 -3.58
C PRO A 88 -15.58 9.40 -4.60
N TYR A 89 -14.70 8.86 -5.43
CA TYR A 89 -15.04 7.96 -6.54
C TYR A 89 -14.21 6.68 -6.54
N THR A 90 -13.28 6.56 -5.59
CA THR A 90 -12.38 5.42 -5.50
C THR A 90 -12.15 5.09 -4.04
N PHE A 91 -12.49 3.86 -3.70
CA PHE A 91 -11.94 3.22 -2.52
C PHE A 91 -11.19 1.98 -2.97
N GLY A 92 -9.88 1.96 -2.75
CA GLY A 92 -9.02 0.85 -3.12
C GLY A 92 -7.90 0.70 -2.12
N THR A 93 -7.43 -0.54 -1.95
CA THR A 93 -6.10 -0.78 -1.38
C THR A 93 -5.29 -1.60 -2.35
N GLU A 94 -4.02 -1.24 -2.46
CA GLU A 94 -3.05 -2.00 -3.22
C GLU A 94 -2.07 -2.60 -2.24
N ILE A 95 -2.07 -3.94 -2.16
CA ILE A 95 -1.03 -4.70 -1.48
C ILE A 95 -0.15 -5.27 -2.57
N TYR A 96 1.11 -4.88 -2.59
CA TYR A 96 2.06 -5.51 -3.48
C TYR A 96 3.37 -5.77 -2.75
N GLU A 97 4.00 -6.88 -3.11
CA GLU A 97 5.40 -7.05 -2.77
C GLU A 97 6.22 -6.21 -3.76
N PRO A 98 7.04 -5.23 -3.31
CA PRO A 98 7.94 -4.53 -4.20
C PRO A 98 8.85 -5.57 -4.84
N THR A 99 8.57 -5.91 -6.09
CA THR A 99 9.52 -6.63 -6.93
C THR A 99 10.78 -5.76 -6.98
N LYS A 100 11.96 -6.40 -7.07
CA LYS A 100 13.25 -5.69 -7.17
C LYS A 100 13.09 -4.50 -8.13
N PRO A 101 13.55 -3.29 -7.76
CA PRO A 101 13.25 -2.06 -8.49
C PRO A 101 13.39 -2.30 -10.00
N GLY A 102 12.25 -2.25 -10.71
CA GLY A 102 12.15 -2.67 -12.10
C GLY A 102 12.96 -1.80 -13.05
N THR A 103 13.27 -0.56 -12.66
CA THR A 103 14.21 0.31 -13.35
C THR A 103 15.64 -0.10 -13.04
N ARG A 104 16.17 -1.01 -13.87
CA ARG A 104 17.58 -1.43 -13.85
C ARG A 104 18.56 -0.25 -13.79
N GLU A 105 18.22 0.90 -14.39
CA GLU A 105 19.06 2.10 -14.46
C GLU A 105 19.16 2.86 -13.12
N VAL A 106 18.04 3.26 -12.52
CA VAL A 106 18.06 3.99 -11.23
C VAL A 106 18.72 3.13 -10.15
N TYR A 107 18.41 1.82 -10.15
CA TYR A 107 19.04 0.88 -9.23
C TYR A 107 20.54 0.66 -9.49
N SER A 108 20.97 0.60 -10.75
CA SER A 108 22.39 0.44 -11.09
C SER A 108 23.20 1.69 -10.75
N MET A 109 22.65 2.89 -11.00
CA MET A 109 23.25 4.17 -10.63
C MET A 109 23.40 4.30 -9.11
N THR A 110 22.34 4.00 -8.36
CA THR A 110 22.39 4.00 -6.88
C THR A 110 23.46 3.03 -6.37
N LYS A 111 23.54 1.83 -6.97
CA LYS A 111 24.52 0.81 -6.58
C LYS A 111 25.96 1.22 -6.95
N ALA A 112 26.16 1.98 -8.03
CA ALA A 112 27.46 2.51 -8.41
C ALA A 112 27.93 3.60 -7.42
N LEU A 113 27.04 4.54 -7.07
CA LEU A 113 27.30 5.57 -6.05
C LEU A 113 27.64 4.94 -4.69
N ILE A 114 26.84 3.96 -4.24
CA ILE A 114 27.07 3.25 -2.97
C ILE A 114 28.40 2.47 -2.97
N LYS A 115 28.86 1.97 -4.13
CA LYS A 115 30.10 1.17 -4.22
C LYS A 115 31.35 1.99 -4.53
N ALA A 116 31.22 3.27 -4.85
CA ALA A 116 32.36 4.15 -5.10
C ALA A 116 33.25 4.26 -3.85
N HIS A 117 34.56 4.14 -4.05
CA HIS A 117 35.58 4.40 -3.03
C HIS A 117 35.98 5.88 -3.13
N LYS A 118 35.19 6.73 -2.47
CA LYS A 118 35.38 8.18 -2.34
C LYS A 118 35.42 8.56 -0.86
N PRO A 119 35.92 9.76 -0.50
CA PRO A 119 35.73 10.33 0.84
C PRO A 119 34.26 10.27 1.26
N VAL A 120 34.02 10.05 2.55
CA VAL A 120 32.65 9.84 3.07
C VAL A 120 31.79 11.08 2.86
N GLU A 121 32.39 12.25 2.98
CA GLU A 121 31.76 13.56 2.85
C GLU A 121 31.26 13.78 1.41
N GLU A 122 32.13 13.61 0.42
CA GLU A 122 31.79 13.72 -1.02
C GLU A 122 30.71 12.71 -1.41
N LYS A 123 30.80 11.49 -0.88
CA LYS A 123 29.83 10.44 -1.14
C LYS A 123 28.45 10.73 -0.54
N ILE A 124 28.40 11.34 0.63
CA ILE A 124 27.13 11.75 1.26
C ILE A 124 26.49 12.87 0.43
N GLU A 125 27.29 13.85 -0.02
CA GLU A 125 26.81 14.96 -0.87
C GLU A 125 26.18 14.42 -2.16
N GLU A 126 26.87 13.55 -2.90
CA GLU A 126 26.34 12.93 -4.12
C GLU A 126 25.05 12.12 -3.88
N LEU A 127 24.97 11.41 -2.74
CA LEU A 127 23.77 10.64 -2.39
C LEU A 127 22.59 11.53 -2.02
N VAL A 128 22.83 12.68 -1.37
CA VAL A 128 21.79 13.65 -1.02
C VAL A 128 21.27 14.34 -2.28
N ASP A 129 22.16 14.76 -3.19
CA ASP A 129 21.75 15.36 -4.46
C ASP A 129 20.91 14.39 -5.30
N PHE A 130 21.37 13.15 -5.42
CA PHE A 130 20.63 12.12 -6.13
C PHE A 130 19.28 11.78 -5.46
N LEU A 131 19.21 11.79 -4.12
CA LEU A 131 17.94 11.65 -3.41
C LEU A 131 16.98 12.79 -3.74
N GLY A 132 17.48 14.03 -3.81
CA GLY A 132 16.70 15.20 -4.21
C GLY A 132 16.13 15.06 -5.64
N GLU A 133 16.91 14.55 -6.59
CA GLU A 133 16.44 14.27 -7.94
C GLU A 133 15.32 13.22 -7.97
N ILE A 134 15.45 12.15 -7.17
CA ILE A 134 14.42 11.11 -7.03
C ILE A 134 13.14 11.71 -6.45
N GLU A 135 13.24 12.51 -5.38
CA GLU A 135 12.09 13.13 -4.74
C GLU A 135 11.37 14.11 -5.67
N ALA A 136 12.10 14.93 -6.43
CA ALA A 136 11.52 15.83 -7.43
C ALA A 136 10.76 15.06 -8.51
N ARG A 137 11.38 14.01 -9.08
CA ARG A 137 10.74 13.17 -10.10
C ARG A 137 9.51 12.43 -9.56
N LEU A 138 9.55 11.99 -8.30
CA LEU A 138 8.39 11.35 -7.66
C LEU A 138 7.24 12.35 -7.54
N ASN A 139 7.50 13.59 -7.14
CA ASN A 139 6.49 14.63 -7.04
C ASN A 139 5.85 14.93 -8.41
N GLU A 140 6.65 15.10 -9.47
CA GLU A 140 6.14 15.32 -10.83
C GLU A 140 5.22 14.18 -11.29
N LEU A 141 5.60 12.92 -11.04
CA LEU A 141 4.79 11.76 -11.39
C LEU A 141 3.49 11.69 -10.57
N LEU A 142 3.52 12.08 -9.29
CA LEU A 142 2.33 12.13 -8.45
C LEU A 142 1.35 13.23 -8.91
N GLU A 143 1.86 14.38 -9.33
CA GLU A 143 1.04 15.46 -9.89
C GLU A 143 0.40 15.05 -11.22
N ALA A 144 1.19 14.53 -12.16
CA ALA A 144 0.67 14.03 -13.44
C ALA A 144 -0.38 12.92 -13.23
N ARG A 145 -0.14 12.01 -12.27
CA ARG A 145 -1.12 10.98 -11.90
C ARG A 145 -2.42 11.61 -11.40
N ARG A 146 -2.35 12.63 -10.53
CA ARG A 146 -3.53 13.32 -9.99
C ARG A 146 -4.35 13.97 -11.09
N GLU A 147 -3.72 14.70 -12.01
CA GLU A 147 -4.41 15.33 -13.15
C GLU A 147 -5.15 14.29 -14.01
N LEU A 148 -4.48 13.17 -14.31
CA LEU A 148 -5.11 12.09 -15.07
C LEU A 148 -6.26 11.42 -14.32
N GLU A 149 -6.17 11.30 -12.98
CA GLU A 149 -7.26 10.78 -12.16
C GLU A 149 -8.50 11.70 -12.18
N GLU A 150 -8.31 13.03 -12.21
CA GLU A 150 -9.41 14.00 -12.35
C GLU A 150 -10.09 13.93 -13.73
N VAL A 151 -9.31 13.83 -14.81
CA VAL A 151 -9.84 13.67 -16.17
C VAL A 151 -10.58 12.34 -16.31
N ARG A 152 -9.99 11.24 -15.80
CA ARG A 152 -10.64 9.91 -15.81
C ARG A 152 -12.01 10.00 -15.15
N LEU A 153 -12.08 10.62 -13.98
CA LEU A 153 -13.30 10.78 -13.23
C LEU A 153 -14.38 11.57 -13.99
N LEU A 154 -14.00 12.67 -14.64
CA LEU A 154 -14.93 13.48 -15.45
C LEU A 154 -15.57 12.62 -16.54
N VAL A 155 -14.75 11.81 -17.24
CA VAL A 155 -15.21 10.91 -18.30
C VAL A 155 -16.12 9.82 -17.75
N GLU A 156 -15.73 9.16 -16.65
CA GLU A 156 -16.55 8.12 -16.00
C GLU A 156 -17.93 8.67 -15.61
N THR A 157 -17.95 9.84 -14.95
CA THR A 157 -19.20 10.51 -14.53
C THR A 157 -20.07 10.89 -15.73
N TYR A 158 -19.47 11.33 -16.84
CA TYR A 158 -20.20 11.66 -18.05
C TYR A 158 -20.84 10.42 -18.68
N ILE A 159 -20.10 9.30 -18.77
CA ILE A 159 -20.62 8.02 -19.27
C ILE A 159 -21.80 7.54 -18.40
N GLU A 160 -21.64 7.55 -17.08
CA GLU A 160 -22.71 7.16 -16.14
C GLU A 160 -23.98 8.00 -16.34
N ASN A 161 -23.84 9.33 -16.45
CA ASN A 161 -24.97 10.22 -16.67
C ASN A 161 -25.62 10.04 -18.04
N LEU A 162 -24.83 9.77 -19.08
CA LEU A 162 -25.34 9.51 -20.42
C LEU A 162 -26.14 8.21 -20.46
N LEU A 163 -25.60 7.13 -19.92
CA LEU A 163 -26.29 5.84 -19.83
C LEU A 163 -27.59 5.97 -19.02
N ARG A 164 -27.56 6.68 -17.89
CA ARG A 164 -28.76 6.95 -17.09
C ARG A 164 -29.83 7.69 -17.89
N ARG A 165 -29.44 8.69 -18.70
CA ARG A 165 -30.38 9.44 -19.53
C ARG A 165 -30.99 8.56 -20.62
N VAL A 166 -30.19 7.75 -21.30
CA VAL A 166 -30.68 6.83 -22.34
C VAL A 166 -31.59 5.77 -21.73
N ALA A 167 -31.28 5.25 -20.54
CA ALA A 167 -32.11 4.26 -19.85
C ALA A 167 -33.52 4.78 -19.52
N GLN A 168 -33.68 6.10 -19.33
CA GLN A 168 -35.01 6.71 -19.13
C GLN A 168 -35.85 6.74 -20.41
N GLU A 169 -35.23 6.66 -21.57
CA GLU A 169 -35.89 6.75 -22.89
C GLU A 169 -36.04 5.38 -23.55
N ASP A 170 -34.99 4.54 -23.51
CA ASP A 170 -34.93 3.21 -24.13
C ASP A 170 -33.95 2.29 -23.39
N GLU A 171 -34.50 1.41 -22.55
CA GLU A 171 -33.74 0.44 -21.74
C GLU A 171 -33.03 -0.62 -22.60
N LYS A 172 -33.64 -1.05 -23.71
CA LYS A 172 -33.05 -2.06 -24.62
C LYS A 172 -31.82 -1.52 -25.33
N LEU A 173 -31.89 -0.25 -25.75
CA LEU A 173 -30.75 0.43 -26.35
C LEU A 173 -29.56 0.49 -25.37
N VAL A 174 -29.82 0.69 -24.07
CA VAL A 174 -28.76 0.67 -23.05
C VAL A 174 -28.14 -0.72 -22.90
N GLU A 175 -28.95 -1.78 -22.86
CA GLU A 175 -28.44 -3.16 -22.82
C GLU A 175 -27.57 -3.50 -24.04
N GLU A 176 -28.00 -3.10 -25.24
CA GLU A 176 -27.22 -3.28 -26.48
C GLU A 176 -25.89 -2.53 -26.41
N ILE A 177 -25.91 -1.24 -26.00
CA ILE A 177 -24.69 -0.43 -25.83
C ILE A 177 -23.76 -1.07 -24.81
N ILE A 178 -24.28 -1.49 -23.64
CA ILE A 178 -23.48 -2.13 -22.59
C ILE A 178 -22.82 -3.39 -23.16
N HIS A 179 -23.56 -4.28 -23.82
CA HIS A 179 -23.00 -5.51 -24.38
C HIS A 179 -21.88 -5.23 -25.41
N GLU A 180 -21.98 -4.16 -26.19
CA GLU A 180 -20.94 -3.76 -27.14
C GLU A 180 -19.68 -3.18 -26.46
N VAL A 181 -19.84 -2.39 -25.40
CA VAL A 181 -18.74 -1.66 -24.75
C VAL A 181 -18.20 -2.32 -23.48
N GLU A 182 -18.90 -3.30 -22.90
CA GLU A 182 -18.55 -4.06 -21.70
C GLU A 182 -17.07 -4.52 -21.66
N PRO A 183 -16.48 -5.12 -22.71
CA PRO A 183 -15.09 -5.56 -22.66
C PRO A 183 -14.07 -4.41 -22.52
N LYS A 184 -14.49 -3.17 -22.78
CA LYS A 184 -13.66 -1.95 -22.67
C LYS A 184 -14.04 -1.09 -21.46
N LEU A 185 -15.19 -1.34 -20.85
CA LEU A 185 -15.65 -0.56 -19.70
C LEU A 185 -14.83 -0.93 -18.46
N PRO A 186 -14.34 0.07 -17.71
CA PRO A 186 -13.77 -0.17 -16.39
C PRO A 186 -14.77 -0.92 -15.50
N LYS A 187 -14.30 -1.92 -14.75
CA LYS A 187 -15.13 -2.71 -13.81
C LYS A 187 -15.99 -1.86 -12.87
N ARG A 188 -15.49 -0.68 -12.47
CA ARG A 188 -16.22 0.26 -11.60
C ARG A 188 -17.49 0.83 -12.22
N ILE A 189 -17.46 1.12 -13.52
CA ILE A 189 -18.65 1.58 -14.24
C ILE A 189 -19.65 0.44 -14.32
N LEU A 190 -19.19 -0.79 -14.62
CA LEU A 190 -20.06 -1.98 -14.65
C LEU A 190 -20.70 -2.27 -13.29
N GLU A 191 -19.94 -2.18 -12.19
CA GLU A 191 -20.46 -2.37 -10.83
C GLU A 191 -21.57 -1.36 -10.48
N ARG A 192 -21.40 -0.08 -10.85
CA ARG A 192 -22.42 0.95 -10.61
C ARG A 192 -23.63 0.85 -11.53
N ILE A 193 -23.45 0.28 -12.72
CA ILE A 193 -24.55 0.04 -13.66
C ILE A 193 -25.43 -1.12 -13.19
N ASN A 194 -24.83 -2.17 -12.63
CA ASN A 194 -25.57 -3.33 -12.12
C ASN A 194 -26.37 -3.04 -10.83
N ASP A 195 -26.15 -1.87 -10.20
CA ASP A 195 -26.93 -1.36 -9.07
C ASP A 195 -28.14 -0.50 -9.51
N PHE A 196 -28.36 -0.32 -10.83
CA PHE A 196 -29.58 0.27 -11.38
C PHE A 196 -30.74 -0.73 -11.41
#